data_AF-W2TLD0-F1
#
_entry.id   AF-W2TLD0-F1
#
_cell.length_a   1.000
_cell.length_b   1.000
_cell.length_c   1.000
_cell.angle_alpha   90.00
_cell.angle_beta   90.00
_cell.angle_gamma   90.00
#
_symmetry.space_group_name_H-M   'P 1'
#
loop_
_entity.id
_entity.type
_entity.pdbx_description
1 polymer ?
#
loop_
_entity_poly.entity_id
_entity_poly.type
_entity_poly.pdbx_seq_one_letter_code
_entity_poly.pdbx_strand_id
1 'polypeptide(L)'
;MEFEQLHLKTVELLASKASVYGLPSENDDVNETEEFRCVTGDSVLASALCSAIRDARNMELPLVEKQEAPEVVALRANMQRLRLLKERMSVCKNTMAELRASYASVTARTSSLHDACDRALAYQTALAAGAEQIRTNLHFFKQADIIMKKLNNTTKISLTGQMFTGILATIDECLTFLRQHPEYKESSAYIVKYEQCLSR
;
A
#
# COMPACT_ATOMS: atom_id res chain seq x y z
N MET A 1 11.09 -14.79 5.00
CA MET A 1 11.30 -16.13 4.39
C MET A 1 10.05 -16.66 3.69
N GLU A 2 8.85 -16.55 4.27
CA GLU A 2 7.61 -17.07 3.63
C GLU A 2 7.20 -16.34 2.34
N PHE A 3 7.39 -15.01 2.27
CA PHE A 3 7.01 -14.22 1.09
C PHE A 3 7.81 -14.59 -0.17
N GLU A 4 9.08 -14.93 0.02
CA GLU A 4 9.99 -15.32 -1.06
C GLU A 4 9.62 -16.69 -1.62
N GLN A 5 9.20 -17.62 -0.76
CA GLN A 5 8.67 -18.93 -1.18
C GLN A 5 7.35 -18.79 -1.94
N LEU A 6 6.45 -17.89 -1.50
CA LEU A 6 5.20 -17.58 -2.19
C LEU A 6 5.44 -16.99 -3.58
N HIS A 7 6.42 -16.08 -3.69
CA HIS A 7 6.79 -15.46 -4.96
C HIS A 7 7.34 -16.51 -5.94
N LEU A 8 8.27 -17.36 -5.49
CA LEU A 8 8.84 -18.42 -6.33
C LEU A 8 7.78 -19.41 -6.83
N LYS A 9 6.87 -19.82 -5.95
CA LYS A 9 5.75 -20.72 -6.29
C LYS A 9 4.78 -20.10 -7.30
N THR A 10 4.59 -18.78 -7.23
CA THR A 10 3.76 -18.04 -8.20
C THR A 10 4.43 -18.00 -9.57
N VAL A 11 5.73 -17.80 -9.63
CA VAL A 11 6.51 -17.79 -10.89
C VAL A 11 6.50 -19.18 -11.56
N GLU A 12 6.66 -20.26 -10.79
CA GLU A 12 6.56 -21.63 -11.32
C GLU A 12 5.17 -21.96 -11.88
N LEU A 13 4.10 -21.52 -11.20
CA LEU A 13 2.73 -21.68 -11.69
C LEU A 13 2.47 -20.91 -12.98
N LEU A 14 3.04 -19.72 -13.11
CA LEU A 14 2.91 -18.92 -14.33
C LEU A 14 3.72 -19.52 -15.49
N ALA A 15 4.90 -20.07 -15.22
CA ALA A 15 5.72 -20.74 -16.22
C ALA A 15 5.05 -22.03 -16.75
N SER A 16 4.49 -22.86 -15.86
CA SER A 16 3.77 -24.08 -16.26
C SER A 16 2.46 -23.79 -17.01
N LYS A 17 1.79 -22.68 -16.68
CA LYS A 17 0.59 -22.25 -17.39
C LYS A 17 0.91 -21.60 -18.74
N ALA A 18 2.05 -20.90 -18.85
CA ALA A 18 2.53 -20.34 -20.12
C ALA A 18 2.89 -21.42 -21.14
N SER A 19 3.39 -22.59 -20.71
CA SER A 19 3.65 -23.72 -21.63
C SER A 19 2.37 -24.37 -22.21
N VAL A 20 1.20 -24.12 -21.61
CA VAL A 20 -0.10 -24.58 -22.11
C VAL A 20 -0.66 -23.61 -23.17
N TYR A 21 -0.20 -22.36 -23.21
CA TYR A 21 -0.58 -21.38 -24.24
C TYR A 21 0.26 -21.50 -25.53
N GLY A 22 0.81 -22.69 -25.80
CA GLY A 22 1.39 -23.03 -27.09
C GLY A 22 0.33 -22.93 -28.19
N LEU A 23 0.65 -22.16 -29.23
CA LEU A 23 -0.07 -22.05 -30.49
C LEU A 23 -0.52 -23.44 -31.01
N PRO A 24 -1.62 -23.54 -31.76
CA PRO A 24 -1.99 -24.77 -32.45
C PRO A 24 -0.79 -25.26 -33.26
N SER A 25 -0.44 -26.54 -33.09
CA SER A 25 0.52 -27.22 -33.95
C SER A 25 0.08 -27.01 -35.40
N GLU A 26 0.99 -26.58 -36.28
CA GLU A 26 0.77 -26.45 -37.73
C GLU A 26 0.61 -27.82 -38.42
N ASN A 27 -0.13 -28.75 -37.83
CA ASN A 27 -0.43 -30.07 -38.38
C ASN A 27 -1.95 -30.35 -38.41
N ASP A 28 -2.78 -29.32 -38.54
CA ASP A 28 -4.14 -29.53 -39.06
C ASP A 28 -4.03 -29.65 -40.58
N ASP A 29 -3.53 -30.80 -41.02
CA ASP A 29 -3.77 -31.31 -42.36
C ASP A 29 -5.29 -31.45 -42.51
N VAL A 30 -5.91 -30.43 -43.10
CA VAL A 30 -7.25 -30.54 -43.67
C VAL A 30 -7.14 -31.56 -44.79
N ASN A 31 -7.47 -32.80 -44.43
CA ASN A 31 -7.64 -33.91 -45.35
C ASN A 31 -8.93 -33.69 -46.17
N GLU A 32 -8.90 -32.72 -47.09
CA GLU A 32 -9.85 -32.68 -48.20
C GLU A 32 -9.31 -33.58 -49.31
N THR A 33 -9.47 -34.89 -49.10
CA THR A 33 -9.53 -35.85 -50.21
C THR A 33 -10.82 -35.61 -50.98
N GLU A 34 -10.84 -34.58 -51.83
CA GLU A 34 -11.77 -34.48 -52.94
C GLU A 34 -11.35 -35.53 -53.98
N GLU A 35 -11.96 -36.71 -53.87
CA GLU A 35 -11.83 -37.81 -54.81
C GLU A 35 -12.45 -37.40 -56.16
N PHE A 36 -11.65 -36.78 -57.03
CA PHE A 36 -12.05 -36.41 -58.38
C PHE A 36 -12.26 -37.69 -59.21
N ARG A 37 -13.50 -38.17 -59.30
CA ARG A 37 -13.87 -39.30 -60.17
C ARG A 37 -13.69 -38.91 -61.63
N CYS A 38 -12.62 -39.42 -62.24
CA CYS A 38 -12.44 -39.35 -63.68
C CYS A 38 -13.37 -40.37 -64.35
N VAL A 39 -14.51 -39.90 -64.86
CA VAL A 39 -15.37 -40.64 -65.79
C VAL A 39 -14.72 -40.54 -67.16
N THR A 40 -13.85 -41.50 -67.51
CA THR A 40 -13.64 -42.05 -68.88
C THR A 40 -12.30 -42.79 -68.99
N GLY A 41 -12.34 -43.98 -69.60
CA GLY A 41 -11.32 -44.49 -70.53
C GLY A 41 -9.97 -44.91 -69.99
N ASP A 42 -9.16 -43.97 -69.48
CA ASP A 42 -7.74 -44.20 -69.19
C ASP A 42 -7.37 -43.70 -67.78
N SER A 43 -8.02 -44.29 -66.77
CA SER A 43 -7.77 -44.06 -65.34
C SER A 43 -6.28 -44.12 -64.97
N VAL A 44 -5.52 -44.99 -65.64
CA VAL A 44 -4.08 -45.16 -65.39
C VAL A 44 -3.28 -43.94 -65.89
N LEU A 45 -3.62 -43.38 -67.06
CA LEU A 45 -2.92 -42.21 -67.60
C LEU A 45 -3.26 -40.93 -66.84
N ALA A 46 -4.54 -40.76 -66.47
CA ALA A 46 -4.96 -39.62 -65.66
C ALA A 46 -4.33 -39.67 -64.25
N SER A 47 -4.30 -40.85 -63.62
CA SER A 47 -3.64 -41.06 -62.34
C SER A 47 -2.13 -40.86 -62.43
N ALA A 48 -1.48 -41.38 -63.48
CA ALA A 48 -0.04 -41.19 -63.72
C ALA A 48 0.33 -39.74 -64.01
N LEU A 49 -0.51 -39.00 -64.72
CA LEU A 49 -0.32 -37.56 -64.92
C LEU A 49 -0.48 -36.79 -63.61
N CYS A 50 -1.51 -37.11 -62.82
CA CYS A 50 -1.70 -36.50 -61.51
C CYS A 50 -0.56 -36.83 -60.53
N SER A 51 -0.04 -38.05 -60.53
CA SER A 51 1.13 -38.41 -59.73
C SER A 51 2.39 -37.71 -60.24
N ALA A 52 2.61 -37.65 -61.56
CA ALA A 52 3.77 -36.96 -62.14
C ALA A 52 3.74 -35.44 -61.89
N ILE A 53 2.57 -34.81 -61.98
CA ILE A 53 2.40 -33.38 -61.63
C ILE A 53 2.62 -33.18 -60.14
N ARG A 54 2.12 -34.08 -59.29
CA ARG A 54 2.34 -34.03 -57.83
C ARG A 54 3.82 -34.20 -57.50
N ASP A 55 4.51 -35.13 -58.14
CA ASP A 55 5.94 -35.38 -57.95
C ASP A 55 6.79 -34.20 -58.47
N ALA A 56 6.44 -33.63 -59.62
CA ALA A 56 7.06 -32.42 -60.15
C ALA A 56 6.86 -31.23 -59.20
N ARG A 57 5.64 -31.03 -58.67
CA ARG A 57 5.34 -29.96 -57.71
C ARG A 57 6.04 -30.18 -56.36
N ASN A 58 6.13 -31.43 -55.91
CA ASN A 58 6.87 -31.81 -54.71
C ASN A 58 8.38 -31.60 -54.87
N MET A 59 8.90 -31.64 -56.09
CA MET A 59 10.29 -31.24 -56.39
C MET A 59 10.47 -29.73 -56.50
N GLU A 60 9.47 -28.99 -56.98
CA GLU A 60 9.54 -27.52 -57.11
C GLU A 60 9.44 -26.78 -55.77
N LEU A 61 8.66 -27.25 -54.80
CA LEU A 61 8.57 -26.60 -53.47
C LEU A 61 9.95 -26.45 -52.78
N PRO A 62 10.76 -27.53 -52.65
CA PRO A 62 12.11 -27.45 -52.10
C PRO A 62 13.08 -26.60 -52.93
N LEU A 63 12.81 -26.42 -54.23
CA LEU A 63 13.62 -25.57 -55.11
C LEU A 63 13.27 -24.09 -54.92
N VAL A 64 11.98 -23.75 -54.78
CA VAL A 64 11.54 -22.39 -54.42
C VAL A 64 12.09 -21.98 -53.06
N GLU A 65 12.06 -22.87 -52.05
CA GLU A 65 12.68 -22.62 -50.75
C GLU A 65 14.23 -22.48 -50.82
N LYS A 66 14.88 -23.13 -51.79
CA LYS A 66 16.33 -22.97 -52.05
C LYS A 66 16.68 -21.83 -53.00
N GLN A 67 15.73 -21.29 -53.75
CA GLN A 67 15.89 -20.21 -54.74
C GLN A 67 15.32 -18.86 -54.28
N GLU A 68 14.75 -18.78 -53.08
CA GLU A 68 14.52 -17.47 -52.46
C GLU A 68 15.87 -16.75 -52.33
N ALA A 69 16.00 -15.60 -52.98
CA ALA A 69 17.19 -14.79 -52.88
C ALA A 69 17.54 -14.59 -51.40
N PRO A 70 18.82 -14.69 -50.99
CA PRO A 70 19.23 -14.60 -49.58
C PRO A 70 18.75 -13.31 -48.91
N GLU A 71 18.54 -12.26 -49.70
CA GLU A 71 17.95 -10.98 -49.30
C GLU A 71 16.48 -11.10 -48.83
N VAL A 72 15.66 -11.94 -49.49
CA VAL A 72 14.24 -12.16 -49.13
C VAL A 72 14.14 -12.92 -47.81
N VAL A 73 14.99 -13.93 -47.60
CA VAL A 73 15.07 -14.67 -46.34
C VAL A 73 15.51 -13.74 -45.19
N ALA A 74 16.53 -12.91 -45.42
CA ALA A 74 16.98 -11.92 -44.45
C ALA A 74 15.89 -10.87 -44.13
N LEU A 75 15.13 -10.42 -45.14
CA LEU A 75 14.03 -9.48 -44.95
C LEU A 75 12.90 -10.10 -44.12
N ARG A 76 12.55 -11.37 -44.37
CA ARG A 76 11.55 -12.11 -43.58
C ARG A 76 11.97 -12.25 -42.12
N ALA A 77 13.23 -12.62 -41.87
CA ALA A 77 13.78 -12.70 -40.52
C ALA A 77 13.76 -11.34 -39.79
N ASN A 78 14.12 -10.26 -40.50
CA ASN A 78 14.03 -8.90 -39.95
C ASN A 78 12.58 -8.48 -39.66
N MET A 79 11.63 -8.84 -40.53
CA MET A 79 10.22 -8.57 -40.31
C MET A 79 9.67 -9.32 -39.08
N GLN A 80 10.07 -10.58 -38.88
CA GLN A 80 9.75 -11.34 -37.67
C GLN A 80 10.34 -10.70 -36.42
N ARG A 81 11.61 -10.26 -36.46
CA ARG A 81 12.26 -9.54 -35.35
C ARG A 81 11.53 -8.24 -35.01
N LEU A 82 11.11 -7.47 -36.01
CA LEU A 82 10.36 -6.23 -35.81
C LEU A 82 8.97 -6.50 -35.19
N ARG A 83 8.29 -7.57 -35.60
CA ARG A 83 7.01 -7.98 -34.98
C ARG A 83 7.20 -8.32 -33.50
N LEU A 84 8.21 -9.13 -33.18
CA LEU A 84 8.53 -9.48 -31.79
C LEU A 84 8.88 -8.24 -30.97
N LEU A 85 9.69 -7.33 -31.52
CA LEU A 85 10.06 -6.08 -30.83
C LEU A 85 8.82 -5.23 -30.54
N LYS A 86 7.90 -5.12 -31.51
CA LYS A 86 6.63 -4.39 -31.34
C LYS A 86 5.79 -5.00 -30.22
N GLU A 87 5.68 -6.32 -30.17
CA GLU A 87 4.97 -7.02 -29.11
C GLU A 87 5.62 -6.80 -27.74
N ARG A 88 6.95 -6.94 -27.63
CA ARG A 88 7.70 -6.67 -26.39
C ARG A 88 7.54 -5.24 -25.92
N MET A 89 7.55 -4.27 -26.84
CA MET A 89 7.31 -2.86 -26.53
C MET A 89 5.88 -2.63 -26.03
N SER A 90 4.89 -3.33 -26.59
CA SER A 90 3.51 -3.25 -26.10
C SER A 90 3.36 -3.79 -24.67
N VAL A 91 4.00 -4.93 -24.37
CA VAL A 91 4.02 -5.52 -23.03
C VAL A 91 4.71 -4.57 -22.05
N CYS A 92 5.89 -4.04 -22.40
CA CYS A 92 6.61 -3.09 -21.57
C CYS A 92 5.78 -1.83 -21.27
N LYS A 93 5.04 -1.33 -22.27
CA LYS A 93 4.16 -0.17 -22.09
C LYS A 93 3.03 -0.47 -21.10
N ASN A 94 2.42 -1.65 -21.20
CA ASN A 94 1.34 -2.06 -20.30
C ASN A 94 1.86 -2.23 -18.86
N THR A 95 2.99 -2.93 -18.67
CA THR A 95 3.57 -3.10 -17.32
C THR A 95 4.01 -1.78 -16.70
N MET A 96 4.54 -0.84 -17.50
CA MET A 96 4.84 0.52 -17.07
C MET A 96 3.60 1.32 -16.67
N ALA A 97 2.45 1.07 -17.30
CA ALA A 97 1.19 1.71 -16.92
C ALA A 97 0.65 1.13 -15.61
N GLU A 98 0.67 -0.20 -15.46
CA GLU A 98 0.29 -0.89 -14.23
C GLU A 98 1.15 -0.47 -13.04
N LEU A 99 2.47 -0.39 -13.24
CA LEU A 99 3.40 0.04 -12.19
C LEU A 99 3.13 1.48 -11.76
N ARG A 100 2.86 2.39 -12.71
CA ARG A 100 2.49 3.78 -12.39
C ARG A 100 1.18 3.85 -11.61
N ALA A 101 0.17 3.10 -12.01
CA ALA A 101 -1.12 3.06 -11.31
C ALA A 101 -0.97 2.51 -9.89
N SER A 102 -0.20 1.43 -9.73
CA SER A 102 0.12 0.84 -8.43
C SER A 102 0.87 1.84 -7.54
N TYR A 103 1.90 2.50 -8.07
CA TYR A 103 2.66 3.51 -7.34
C TYR A 103 1.77 4.67 -6.89
N ALA A 104 0.93 5.21 -7.79
CA ALA A 104 -0.02 6.27 -7.44
C ALA A 104 -1.00 5.84 -6.34
N SER A 105 -1.49 4.60 -6.38
CA SER A 105 -2.36 4.04 -5.33
C SER A 105 -1.64 3.92 -3.99
N VAL A 106 -0.41 3.44 -3.98
CA VAL A 106 0.40 3.32 -2.76
C VAL A 106 0.70 4.71 -2.19
N THR A 107 1.15 5.65 -3.02
CA THR A 107 1.42 7.03 -2.59
C THR A 107 0.17 7.67 -2.00
N ALA A 108 -0.97 7.60 -2.67
CA ALA A 108 -2.23 8.18 -2.16
C ALA A 108 -2.62 7.57 -0.80
N ARG A 109 -2.48 6.25 -0.64
CA ARG A 109 -2.79 5.55 0.62
C ARG A 109 -1.82 5.92 1.73
N THR A 110 -0.53 5.99 1.42
CA THR A 110 0.51 6.38 2.39
C THR A 110 0.33 7.83 2.83
N SER A 111 0.04 8.75 1.92
CA SER A 111 -0.27 10.15 2.26
C SER A 111 -1.51 10.24 3.15
N SER A 112 -2.60 9.55 2.79
CA SER A 112 -3.81 9.53 3.62
C SER A 112 -3.57 8.96 5.02
N LEU A 113 -2.73 7.91 5.14
CA LEU A 113 -2.35 7.33 6.42
C LEU A 113 -1.49 8.31 7.24
N HIS A 114 -0.51 8.94 6.60
CA HIS A 114 0.35 9.93 7.24
C HIS A 114 -0.49 11.09 7.80
N ASP A 115 -1.41 11.64 7.01
CA ASP A 115 -2.30 12.71 7.46
C ASP A 115 -3.18 12.28 8.64
N ALA A 116 -3.62 11.02 8.67
CA ALA A 116 -4.38 10.47 9.79
C ALA A 116 -3.53 10.34 11.06
N CYS A 117 -2.28 9.89 10.92
CA CYS A 117 -1.32 9.82 12.02
C CYS A 117 -1.01 11.21 12.58
N ASP A 118 -0.78 12.20 11.72
CA ASP A 118 -0.48 13.57 12.13
C ASP A 118 -1.65 14.20 12.88
N ARG A 119 -2.87 14.02 12.38
CA ARG A 119 -4.09 14.44 13.11
C ARG A 119 -4.20 13.75 14.46
N ALA A 120 -4.00 12.43 14.52
CA ALA A 120 -4.10 11.68 15.76
C ALA A 120 -3.05 12.14 16.80
N LEU A 121 -1.82 12.39 16.36
CA LEU A 121 -0.76 12.97 17.20
C LEU A 121 -1.15 14.35 17.72
N ALA A 122 -1.65 15.23 16.85
CA ALA A 122 -2.11 16.57 17.26
C ALA A 122 -3.23 16.48 18.31
N TYR A 123 -4.21 15.60 18.12
CA TYR A 123 -5.27 15.36 19.11
C TYR A 123 -4.73 14.81 20.42
N GLN A 124 -3.78 13.87 20.38
CA GLN A 124 -3.17 13.32 21.59
C GLN A 124 -2.41 14.39 22.36
N THR A 125 -1.63 15.24 21.67
CA THR A 125 -0.92 16.36 22.29
C THR A 125 -1.89 17.37 22.91
N ALA A 126 -2.97 17.72 22.21
CA ALA A 126 -3.99 18.64 22.73
C ALA A 126 -4.71 18.05 23.95
N LEU A 127 -5.05 16.77 23.91
CA LEU A 127 -5.70 16.08 25.03
C LEU A 127 -4.77 15.98 26.25
N ALA A 128 -3.50 15.67 26.04
CA ALA A 128 -2.50 15.64 27.11
C ALA A 128 -2.32 17.04 27.74
N ALA A 129 -2.22 18.09 26.92
CA ALA A 129 -2.16 19.47 27.41
C ALA A 129 -3.40 19.85 28.22
N GLY A 130 -4.60 19.50 27.74
CA GLY A 130 -5.85 19.72 28.45
C GLY A 130 -5.92 18.96 29.79
N ALA A 131 -5.49 17.70 29.81
CA ALA A 131 -5.43 16.90 31.03
C ALA A 131 -4.47 17.51 32.07
N GLU A 132 -3.31 17.98 31.63
CA GLU A 132 -2.33 18.67 32.48
C GLU A 132 -2.86 20.01 33.01
N GLN A 133 -3.60 20.76 32.19
CA GLN A 133 -4.26 21.99 32.63
C GLN A 133 -5.34 21.69 33.69
N ILE A 134 -6.18 20.68 33.46
CA ILE A 134 -7.18 20.24 34.45
C ILE A 134 -6.49 19.80 35.75
N ARG A 135 -5.42 19.01 35.67
CA ARG A 135 -4.63 18.56 36.82
C ARG A 135 -4.06 19.74 37.60
N THR A 136 -3.51 20.73 36.91
CA THR A 136 -2.92 21.94 37.50
C THR A 136 -4.00 22.79 38.16
N ASN A 137 -5.15 22.97 37.53
CA ASN A 137 -6.27 23.70 38.12
C ASN A 137 -6.79 22.99 39.37
N LEU A 138 -6.96 21.66 39.32
CA LEU A 138 -7.40 20.85 40.47
C LEU A 138 -6.40 20.84 41.62
N HIS A 139 -5.11 21.04 41.37
CA HIS A 139 -4.09 21.11 42.41
C HIS A 139 -4.43 22.18 43.44
N PHE A 140 -4.82 23.38 43.00
CA PHE A 140 -5.18 24.49 43.90
C PHE A 140 -6.39 24.18 44.79
N PHE A 141 -7.33 23.37 44.32
CA PHE A 141 -8.48 22.94 45.12
C PHE A 141 -8.10 21.82 46.11
N LYS A 142 -7.36 20.80 45.65
CA LYS A 142 -6.91 19.69 46.52
C LYS A 142 -5.96 20.14 47.61
N GLN A 143 -5.15 21.17 47.34
CA GLN A 143 -4.20 21.71 48.28
C GLN A 143 -4.87 22.28 49.54
N ALA A 144 -6.12 22.75 49.46
CA ALA A 144 -6.87 23.28 50.59
C ALA A 144 -7.11 22.20 51.65
N ASP A 145 -7.50 21.00 51.22
CA ASP A 145 -7.76 19.87 52.11
C ASP A 145 -6.45 19.37 52.74
N ILE A 146 -5.35 19.36 51.98
CA ILE A 146 -4.02 19.00 52.47
C ILE A 146 -3.55 19.98 53.54
N ILE A 147 -3.67 21.28 53.27
CA ILE A 147 -3.28 22.34 54.21
C ILE A 147 -4.14 22.28 55.46
N MET A 148 -5.46 22.15 55.33
CA MET A 148 -6.37 22.05 56.46
C MET A 148 -6.05 20.83 57.33
N LYS A 149 -5.77 19.67 56.72
CA LYS A 149 -5.34 18.46 57.45
C LYS A 149 -3.99 18.65 58.15
N LYS A 150 -3.02 19.30 57.48
CA LYS A 150 -1.70 19.60 58.05
C LYS A 150 -1.81 20.54 59.24
N LEU A 151 -2.62 21.60 59.15
CA LEU A 151 -2.84 22.54 60.26
C LEU A 151 -3.54 21.86 61.44
N ASN A 152 -4.55 21.02 61.19
CA ASN A 152 -5.31 20.35 62.25
C ASN A 152 -4.55 19.22 62.96
N ASN A 153 -3.74 18.43 62.23
CA ASN A 153 -2.96 17.33 62.82
C ASN A 153 -1.63 17.80 63.44
N THR A 154 -1.28 19.06 63.25
CA THR A 154 -0.08 19.69 63.78
C THR A 154 -0.34 20.20 65.19
N THR A 155 -0.49 19.27 66.14
CA THR A 155 -0.72 19.64 67.55
C THR A 155 0.56 20.17 68.25
N LYS A 156 1.73 20.15 67.58
CA LYS A 156 3.05 20.52 68.16
C LYS A 156 4.10 21.06 67.15
N ILE A 157 3.75 21.85 66.13
CA ILE A 157 4.79 22.49 65.31
C ILE A 157 5.17 23.84 65.94
N SER A 158 6.45 24.01 66.22
CA SER A 158 7.06 25.31 66.51
C SER A 158 6.63 26.31 65.44
N LEU A 159 5.84 27.31 65.84
CA LEU A 159 5.17 28.35 65.03
C LEU A 159 6.13 29.28 64.27
N THR A 160 7.37 28.86 64.03
CA THR A 160 8.45 29.66 63.44
C THR A 160 9.37 28.83 62.53
N GLY A 161 9.02 27.56 62.27
CA GLY A 161 9.79 26.69 61.38
C GLY A 161 9.51 26.96 59.89
N GLN A 162 10.51 26.70 59.04
CA GLN A 162 10.43 26.80 57.56
C GLN A 162 9.21 26.09 56.93
N MET A 163 8.65 25.10 57.62
CA MET A 163 7.44 24.39 57.20
C MET A 163 6.19 25.28 57.24
N PHE A 164 6.06 26.17 58.23
CA PHE A 164 4.90 27.04 58.36
C PHE A 164 4.94 28.17 57.32
N THR A 165 6.11 28.78 57.10
CA THR A 165 6.31 29.78 56.04
C THR A 165 6.04 29.19 54.66
N GLY A 166 6.44 27.93 54.41
CA GLY A 166 6.09 27.21 53.18
C GLY A 166 4.59 26.99 53.02
N ILE A 167 3.86 26.65 54.10
CA ILE A 167 2.40 26.53 54.05
C ILE A 167 1.76 27.88 53.72
N LEU A 168 2.15 28.97 54.39
CA LEU A 168 1.62 30.31 54.11
C LEU A 168 1.88 30.75 52.66
N ALA A 169 3.08 30.52 52.14
CA ALA A 169 3.40 30.81 50.74
C ALA A 169 2.50 30.02 49.78
N THR A 170 2.26 28.74 50.04
CA THR A 170 1.34 27.94 49.21
C THR A 170 -0.12 28.38 49.33
N ILE A 171 -0.57 28.86 50.49
CA ILE A 171 -1.91 29.45 50.66
C ILE A 171 -2.03 30.72 49.81
N ASP A 172 -1.03 31.60 49.88
CA ASP A 172 -1.03 32.86 49.13
C ASP A 172 -1.03 32.64 47.61
N GLU A 173 -0.25 31.68 47.13
CA GLU A 173 -0.26 31.24 45.73
C GLU A 173 -1.63 30.72 45.30
N CYS A 174 -2.26 29.85 46.11
CA CYS A 174 -3.59 29.32 45.82
C CYS A 174 -4.66 30.41 45.82
N LEU A 175 -4.63 31.35 46.77
CA LEU A 175 -5.57 32.47 46.84
C LEU A 175 -5.40 33.41 45.65
N THR A 176 -4.16 33.70 45.26
CA THR A 176 -3.86 34.53 44.09
C THR A 176 -4.44 33.91 42.83
N PHE A 177 -4.23 32.60 42.62
CA PHE A 177 -4.80 31.87 41.48
C PHE A 177 -6.34 31.89 41.49
N LEU A 178 -6.97 31.55 42.61
CA LEU A 178 -8.44 31.49 42.71
C LEU A 178 -9.09 32.86 42.49
N ARG A 179 -8.46 33.94 42.98
CA ARG A 179 -8.93 35.32 42.78
C ARG A 179 -8.79 35.78 41.32
N GLN A 180 -7.80 35.28 40.59
CA GLN A 180 -7.63 35.53 39.16
C GLN A 180 -8.63 34.75 38.29
N HIS A 181 -9.22 33.67 38.83
CA HIS A 181 -10.19 32.82 38.16
C HIS A 181 -11.56 32.79 38.88
N PRO A 182 -12.29 33.91 38.94
CA PRO A 182 -13.62 33.98 39.55
C PRO A 182 -14.69 33.19 38.78
N GLU A 183 -14.44 32.84 37.52
CA GLU A 183 -15.34 32.05 36.67
C GLU A 183 -15.51 30.59 37.14
N TYR A 184 -14.59 30.06 37.95
CA TYR A 184 -14.73 28.71 38.49
C TYR A 184 -15.81 28.67 39.57
N LYS A 185 -16.77 27.76 39.38
CA LYS A 185 -17.95 27.60 40.25
C LYS A 185 -17.62 27.51 41.75
N GLU A 186 -16.55 26.80 42.09
CA GLU A 186 -16.16 26.55 43.48
C GLU A 186 -15.10 27.55 44.00
N SER A 187 -14.70 28.55 43.19
CA SER A 187 -13.62 29.47 43.57
C SER A 187 -13.95 30.26 44.84
N SER A 188 -15.14 30.84 44.92
CA SER A 188 -15.58 31.63 46.09
C SER A 188 -15.61 30.80 47.38
N ALA A 189 -16.10 29.56 47.31
CA ALA A 189 -16.15 28.67 48.47
C ALA A 189 -14.75 28.29 48.97
N TYR A 190 -13.80 28.04 48.06
CA TYR A 190 -12.43 27.68 48.43
C TYR A 190 -11.60 28.88 48.92
N ILE A 191 -11.84 30.09 48.41
CA ILE A 191 -11.23 31.31 48.95
C ILE A 191 -11.59 31.47 50.44
N VAL A 192 -12.87 31.32 50.78
CA VAL A 192 -13.32 31.40 52.19
C VAL A 192 -12.65 30.32 53.05
N LYS A 193 -12.49 29.09 52.54
CA LYS A 193 -11.76 28.02 53.26
C LYS A 193 -10.31 28.40 53.54
N TYR A 194 -9.61 29.00 52.56
CA TYR A 194 -8.23 29.44 52.73
C TYR A 194 -8.10 30.61 53.71
N GLU A 195 -9.01 31.58 53.64
CA GLU A 195 -9.07 32.69 54.60
C GLU A 195 -9.36 32.18 56.02
N GLN A 196 -10.21 31.16 56.16
CA GLN A 196 -10.47 30.51 57.44
C GLN A 196 -9.20 29.85 58.00
N CYS A 197 -8.39 29.18 57.16
CA CYS A 197 -7.11 28.62 57.56
C CYS A 197 -6.09 29.68 58.03
N LEU A 198 -6.18 30.92 57.55
CA LEU A 198 -5.34 32.04 57.98
C LEU A 198 -5.84 32.73 59.24
N SER A 199 -7.15 32.67 59.50
CA SER A 199 -7.77 33.25 60.71
C SER A 199 -7.61 32.41 61.97
N ARG A 200 -7.21 31.15 61.81
CA ARG A 200 -7.00 30.17 62.89
C ARG A 200 -5.56 30.18 63.37
#